data_AF-A0A7S2FGQ0-F1
#
_entry.id   AF-A0A7S2FGQ0-F1
#
_cell.length_a   1.000
_cell.length_b   1.000
_cell.length_c   1.000
_cell.angle_alpha   90.00
_cell.angle_beta   90.00
_cell.angle_gamma   90.00
#
_symmetry.space_group_name_H-M   'P 1'
#
loop_
_entity.id
_entity.type
_entity.pdbx_description
1 polymer ?
#
loop_
_entity_poly.entity_id
_entity_poly.type
_entity_poly.pdbx_seq_one_letter_code
_entity_poly.pdbx_strand_id
1 'polypeptide(L)'
;ADVQDDFKRFRYAVGDAIFDSCKVAGSPNVISALCDTLQQKLVTFSAQPETHWREVEGCVYCLRQSISPNDPAFFSAAKVSELLLLLPTLPDAGCLRSTCIRTVGTYATWLSRNPHLLPPLLTFVSEGLRREATAAASAQAMRHLCEGCAEHLAQEETMRQLLAMYHSTQSLQLQPADRVDLISALAFVVSMMDMRNMLP
;
A
#
# COMPACT_ATOMS: atom_id res chain seq x y z
N ALA A 1 0.42 -7.75 -27.05
CA ALA A 1 0.39 -8.63 -25.86
C ALA A 1 1.82 -8.90 -25.40
N ASP A 2 2.68 -9.48 -26.25
CA ASP A 2 4.06 -9.88 -25.94
C ASP A 2 4.91 -8.82 -25.20
N VAL A 3 5.01 -7.59 -25.73
CA VAL A 3 5.87 -6.55 -25.12
C VAL A 3 5.42 -6.11 -23.71
N GLN A 4 4.11 -6.06 -23.45
CA GLN A 4 3.60 -5.69 -22.12
C GLN A 4 3.80 -6.83 -21.12
N ASP A 5 3.61 -8.07 -21.55
CA ASP A 5 3.86 -9.26 -20.73
C ASP A 5 5.36 -9.43 -20.43
N ASP A 6 6.23 -9.16 -21.41
CA ASP A 6 7.67 -9.15 -21.24
C ASP A 6 8.13 -8.07 -20.26
N PHE A 7 7.58 -6.86 -20.36
CA PHE A 7 7.89 -5.79 -19.40
C PHE A 7 7.43 -6.16 -17.98
N LYS A 8 6.26 -6.80 -17.85
CA LYS A 8 5.76 -7.28 -16.56
C LYS A 8 6.67 -8.34 -15.97
N ARG A 9 7.13 -9.31 -16.77
CA ARG A 9 8.11 -10.34 -16.38
C ARG A 9 9.43 -9.71 -15.95
N PHE A 10 9.93 -8.74 -16.72
CA PHE A 10 11.14 -8.00 -16.37
C PHE A 10 11.02 -7.32 -15.01
N ARG A 11 9.88 -6.66 -14.73
CA ARG A 11 9.65 -6.03 -13.42
C ARG A 11 9.67 -7.05 -12.28
N TYR A 12 9.10 -8.23 -12.46
CA TYR A 12 9.19 -9.29 -11.45
C TYR A 12 10.64 -9.73 -11.23
N ALA A 13 11.42 -9.94 -12.28
CA ALA A 13 12.84 -10.28 -12.15
C ALA A 13 13.65 -9.20 -11.40
N VAL A 14 13.35 -7.90 -11.65
CA VAL A 14 13.93 -6.80 -10.87
C VAL A 14 13.50 -6.89 -9.40
N GLY A 15 12.24 -7.21 -9.13
CA GLY A 15 11.74 -7.39 -7.77
C GLY A 15 12.44 -8.51 -7.01
N ASP A 16 12.64 -9.65 -7.66
CA ASP A 16 13.38 -10.78 -7.09
C ASP A 16 14.83 -10.39 -6.78
N ALA A 17 15.49 -9.66 -7.69
CA ALA A 17 16.85 -9.16 -7.46
C ALA A 17 16.94 -8.17 -6.28
N ILE A 18 15.95 -7.29 -6.11
CA ILE A 18 15.86 -6.39 -4.95
C ILE A 18 15.65 -7.19 -3.66
N PHE A 19 14.75 -8.17 -3.68
CA PHE A 19 14.50 -9.03 -2.53
C PHE A 19 15.74 -9.83 -2.12
N ASP A 20 16.48 -10.38 -3.07
CA ASP A 20 17.75 -11.06 -2.80
C ASP A 20 18.84 -10.10 -2.30
N SER A 21 18.86 -8.86 -2.80
CA SER A 21 19.74 -7.81 -2.27
C SER A 21 19.44 -7.50 -0.80
N CYS A 22 18.16 -7.49 -0.39
CA CYS A 22 17.78 -7.34 1.02
C CYS A 22 18.31 -8.49 1.89
N LYS A 23 18.40 -9.72 1.37
CA LYS A 23 18.98 -10.87 2.11
C LYS A 23 20.48 -10.73 2.33
N VAL A 24 21.19 -10.12 1.39
CA VAL A 24 22.66 -9.97 1.45
C VAL A 24 23.07 -8.72 2.22
N ALA A 25 22.49 -7.56 1.89
CA ALA A 25 22.88 -6.26 2.43
C ALA A 25 22.04 -5.82 3.65
N GLY A 26 20.96 -6.53 3.96
CA GLY A 26 19.96 -6.14 4.95
C GLY A 26 18.90 -5.22 4.36
N SER A 27 17.63 -5.47 4.71
CA SER A 27 16.49 -4.69 4.20
C SER A 27 16.58 -3.20 4.55
N PRO A 28 16.96 -2.78 5.79
CA PRO A 28 17.08 -1.37 6.12
C PRO A 28 18.07 -0.60 5.24
N ASN A 29 19.19 -1.21 4.86
CA ASN A 29 20.22 -0.58 4.02
C ASN A 29 19.72 -0.40 2.59
N VAL A 30 19.06 -1.41 2.03
CA VAL A 30 18.46 -1.35 0.69
C VAL A 30 17.36 -0.31 0.64
N ILE A 31 16.46 -0.30 1.64
CA ILE A 31 15.39 0.70 1.75
C ILE A 31 15.98 2.11 1.86
N SER A 32 17.02 2.31 2.67
CA SER A 32 17.67 3.62 2.78
C SER A 32 18.20 4.10 1.44
N ALA A 33 18.95 3.27 0.72
CA ALA A 33 19.50 3.62 -0.59
C ALA A 33 18.41 3.94 -1.63
N LEU A 34 17.33 3.16 -1.65
CA LEU A 34 16.19 3.40 -2.54
C LEU A 34 15.42 4.67 -2.16
N CYS A 35 15.26 4.96 -0.88
CA CYS A 35 14.65 6.19 -0.40
C CYS A 35 15.51 7.42 -0.73
N ASP A 36 16.83 7.33 -0.61
CA ASP A 36 17.72 8.43 -0.98
C ASP A 36 17.67 8.70 -2.49
N THR A 37 17.58 7.64 -3.30
CA THR A 37 17.32 7.75 -4.75
C THR A 37 15.97 8.39 -5.03
N LEU A 38 14.91 7.95 -4.34
CA LEU A 38 13.57 8.53 -4.46
C LEU A 38 13.61 10.04 -4.18
N GLN A 39 14.24 10.48 -3.08
CA GLN A 39 14.35 11.89 -2.72
C GLN A 39 15.01 12.74 -3.81
N GLN A 40 16.07 12.22 -4.45
CA GLN A 40 16.71 12.90 -5.58
C GLN A 40 15.74 13.07 -6.76
N LYS A 41 14.90 12.06 -7.04
CA LYS A 41 13.93 12.09 -8.14
C LYS A 41 12.70 12.97 -7.83
N LEU A 42 12.36 13.17 -6.56
CA LEU A 42 11.25 14.06 -6.18
C LEU A 42 11.48 15.51 -6.58
N VAL A 43 12.73 15.97 -6.64
CA VAL A 43 13.08 17.33 -7.05
C VAL A 43 12.60 17.62 -8.49
N THR A 44 12.94 16.74 -9.44
CA THR A 44 12.52 16.90 -10.84
C THR A 44 11.05 16.56 -11.04
N PHE A 45 10.55 15.55 -10.32
CA PHE A 45 9.13 15.17 -10.36
C PHE A 45 8.20 16.29 -9.91
N SER A 46 8.55 17.01 -8.84
CA SER A 46 7.71 18.12 -8.33
C SER A 46 7.60 19.27 -9.33
N ALA A 47 8.61 19.47 -10.17
CA ALA A 47 8.58 20.49 -11.22
C ALA A 47 7.77 20.05 -12.46
N GLN A 48 7.86 18.78 -12.86
CA GLN A 48 7.18 18.24 -14.03
C GLN A 48 6.66 16.81 -13.81
N PRO A 49 5.51 16.65 -13.10
CA PRO A 49 4.99 15.33 -12.72
C PRO A 49 4.72 14.39 -13.90
N GLU A 50 4.06 14.87 -14.94
CA GLU A 50 3.68 14.06 -16.12
C GLU A 50 4.87 13.51 -16.91
N THR A 51 6.01 14.19 -16.84
CA THR A 51 7.24 13.77 -17.53
C THR A 51 8.02 12.75 -16.70
N HIS A 52 8.12 12.95 -15.39
CA HIS A 52 9.05 12.22 -14.53
C HIS A 52 8.41 11.16 -13.62
N TRP A 53 7.09 10.99 -13.65
CA TRP A 53 6.40 10.03 -12.76
C TRP A 53 6.93 8.60 -12.87
N ARG A 54 7.43 8.18 -14.04
CA ARG A 54 7.97 6.82 -14.24
C ARG A 54 9.20 6.54 -13.39
N GLU A 55 10.06 7.54 -13.16
CA GLU A 55 11.26 7.40 -12.33
C GLU A 55 10.89 7.22 -10.86
N VAL A 56 9.94 8.03 -10.39
CA VAL A 56 9.39 7.94 -9.02
C VAL A 56 8.63 6.63 -8.84
N GLU A 57 7.80 6.24 -9.81
CA GLU A 57 7.06 4.98 -9.79
C GLU A 57 7.99 3.77 -9.71
N GLY A 58 9.08 3.77 -10.48
CA GLY A 58 10.10 2.72 -10.42
C GLY A 58 10.72 2.60 -9.03
N CYS A 59 11.05 3.73 -8.39
CA CYS A 59 11.59 3.74 -7.02
C CYS A 59 10.57 3.16 -6.02
N VAL A 60 9.31 3.60 -6.08
CA VAL A 60 8.24 3.10 -5.20
C VAL A 60 7.99 1.61 -5.42
N TYR A 61 8.02 1.15 -6.67
CA TYR A 61 7.90 -0.27 -6.99
C TYR A 61 9.03 -1.10 -6.37
N CYS A 62 10.28 -0.67 -6.49
CA CYS A 62 11.44 -1.34 -5.89
C CYS A 62 11.34 -1.35 -4.35
N LEU A 63 10.95 -0.24 -3.75
CA LEU A 63 10.71 -0.15 -2.30
C LEU A 63 9.66 -1.17 -1.86
N ARG A 64 8.56 -1.33 -2.60
CA ARG A 64 7.56 -2.36 -2.34
C ARG A 64 8.11 -3.79 -2.37
N GLN A 65 9.17 -4.06 -3.14
CA GLN A 65 9.81 -5.39 -3.18
C GLN A 65 10.84 -5.59 -2.04
N SER A 66 11.16 -4.53 -1.29
CA SER A 66 12.23 -4.53 -0.28
C SER A 66 11.76 -4.98 1.12
N ILE A 67 10.64 -5.70 1.20
CA ILE A 67 10.02 -6.14 2.45
C ILE A 67 10.69 -7.41 2.94
N SER A 68 11.13 -7.42 4.21
CA SER A 68 11.76 -8.58 4.83
C SER A 68 11.04 -8.92 6.14
N PRO A 69 9.99 -9.76 6.12
CA PRO A 69 9.19 -10.04 7.31
C PRO A 69 9.96 -10.82 8.39
N ASN A 70 11.08 -11.46 8.01
CA ASN A 70 11.93 -12.23 8.92
C ASN A 70 13.07 -11.39 9.52
N ASP A 71 13.23 -10.13 9.12
CA ASP A 71 14.26 -9.23 9.63
C ASP A 71 13.68 -8.33 10.74
N PRO A 72 14.08 -8.48 12.01
CA PRO A 72 13.59 -7.62 13.08
C PRO A 72 13.93 -6.13 12.86
N ALA A 73 15.08 -5.83 12.24
CA ALA A 73 15.53 -4.45 12.02
C ALA A 73 14.65 -3.71 10.99
N PHE A 74 14.01 -4.44 10.08
CA PHE A 74 13.03 -3.90 9.13
C PHE A 74 11.85 -3.22 9.85
N PHE A 75 11.36 -3.81 10.95
CA PHE A 75 10.21 -3.27 11.69
C PHE A 75 10.50 -1.99 12.48
N SER A 76 11.78 -1.72 12.77
CA SER A 76 12.24 -0.51 13.45
C SER A 76 12.84 0.55 12.50
N ALA A 77 12.83 0.31 11.19
CA ALA A 77 13.45 1.20 10.22
C ALA A 77 12.63 2.50 10.06
N ALA A 78 13.12 3.61 10.61
CA ALA A 78 12.46 4.93 10.55
C ALA A 78 12.13 5.39 9.12
N LYS A 79 13.00 5.04 8.15
CA LYS A 79 12.81 5.34 6.73
C LYS A 79 11.53 4.73 6.15
N VAL A 80 11.04 3.61 6.69
CA VAL A 80 9.76 3.00 6.27
C VAL A 80 8.59 3.89 6.69
N SER A 81 8.59 4.43 7.92
CA SER A 81 7.58 5.39 8.37
C SER A 81 7.54 6.64 7.49
N GLU A 82 8.71 7.22 7.23
CA GLU A 82 8.87 8.41 6.37
C GLU A 82 8.36 8.13 4.96
N LEU A 83 8.71 6.97 4.39
CA LEU A 83 8.23 6.55 3.08
C LEU A 83 6.71 6.44 3.06
N LEU A 84 6.11 5.71 4.01
CA LEU A 84 4.67 5.48 4.01
C LEU A 84 3.89 6.79 4.16
N LEU A 85 4.36 7.73 4.98
CA LEU A 85 3.76 9.06 5.11
C LEU A 85 3.95 9.96 3.89
N LEU A 86 5.01 9.73 3.10
CA LEU A 86 5.26 10.44 1.85
C LEU A 86 4.32 9.98 0.72
N LEU A 87 3.98 8.69 0.64
CA LEU A 87 3.22 8.15 -0.51
C LEU A 87 1.90 8.89 -0.80
N PRO A 88 1.07 9.26 0.21
CA PRO A 88 -0.17 9.99 -0.03
C PRO A 88 0.01 11.43 -0.53
N THR A 89 1.19 12.02 -0.34
CA THR A 89 1.46 13.43 -0.68
C THR A 89 2.00 13.60 -2.10
N LEU A 90 2.37 12.51 -2.76
CA LEU A 90 2.87 12.54 -4.13
C LEU A 90 1.76 12.98 -5.12
N PRO A 91 2.05 13.91 -6.04
CA PRO A 91 1.15 14.25 -7.13
C PRO A 91 0.67 13.02 -7.91
N ASP A 92 -0.60 13.03 -8.31
CA ASP A 92 -1.14 12.01 -9.18
C ASP A 92 -0.58 12.17 -10.60
N ALA A 93 0.12 11.16 -11.11
CA ALA A 93 0.61 11.14 -12.49
C ALA A 93 0.74 9.68 -12.98
N GLY A 94 0.25 9.40 -14.19
CA GLY A 94 0.26 8.05 -14.76
C GLY A 94 -0.33 6.98 -13.83
N CYS A 95 0.42 5.89 -13.61
CA CYS A 95 0.03 4.83 -12.67
C CYS A 95 0.63 4.97 -11.26
N LEU A 96 1.34 6.08 -10.96
CA LEU A 96 2.07 6.26 -9.70
C LEU A 96 1.17 6.07 -8.47
N ARG A 97 -0.03 6.66 -8.47
CA ARG A 97 -0.98 6.54 -7.36
C ARG A 97 -1.34 5.07 -7.07
N SER A 98 -1.59 4.30 -8.12
CA SER A 98 -1.89 2.86 -8.03
C SER A 98 -0.72 2.09 -7.41
N THR A 99 0.51 2.38 -7.84
CA THR A 99 1.73 1.78 -7.26
C THR A 99 1.92 2.19 -5.80
N CYS A 100 1.66 3.44 -5.44
CA CYS A 100 1.70 3.92 -4.05
C CYS A 100 0.70 3.19 -3.16
N ILE A 101 -0.57 3.08 -3.59
CA ILE A 101 -1.63 2.36 -2.88
C ILE A 101 -1.25 0.88 -2.67
N ARG A 102 -0.78 0.21 -3.73
CA ARG A 102 -0.30 -1.18 -3.62
C ARG A 102 0.87 -1.30 -2.65
N THR A 103 1.76 -0.31 -2.61
CA THR A 103 2.89 -0.28 -1.68
C THR A 103 2.40 -0.23 -0.26
N VAL A 104 1.51 0.72 0.09
CA VAL A 104 0.88 0.79 1.44
C VAL A 104 0.30 -0.57 1.86
N GLY A 105 -0.51 -1.20 1.00
CA GLY A 105 -1.09 -2.51 1.31
C GLY A 105 -0.07 -3.63 1.49
N THR A 106 1.06 -3.60 0.78
CA THR A 106 2.11 -4.63 0.94
C THR A 106 2.84 -4.49 2.28
N TYR A 107 2.89 -3.28 2.85
CA TYR A 107 3.48 -3.00 4.17
C TYR A 107 2.52 -3.27 5.35
N ALA A 108 1.39 -3.95 5.16
CA ALA A 108 0.41 -4.21 6.22
C ALA A 108 1.01 -4.88 7.47
N THR A 109 1.87 -5.90 7.30
CA THR A 109 2.57 -6.55 8.44
C THR A 109 3.49 -5.59 9.19
N TRP A 110 4.10 -4.62 8.50
CA TRP A 110 4.93 -3.60 9.14
C TRP A 110 4.05 -2.59 9.91
N LEU A 111 2.91 -2.22 9.32
CA LEU A 111 1.92 -1.30 9.91
C LEU A 111 1.24 -1.89 11.14
N SER A 112 1.07 -3.21 11.24
CA SER A 112 0.55 -3.83 12.46
C SER A 112 1.47 -3.62 13.67
N ARG A 113 2.77 -3.40 13.47
CA ARG A 113 3.70 -3.01 14.55
C ARG A 113 3.80 -1.49 14.76
N ASN A 114 3.21 -0.70 13.85
CA ASN A 114 3.23 0.76 13.86
C ASN A 114 1.82 1.33 13.60
N PRO A 115 0.81 0.97 14.41
CA PRO A 115 -0.59 1.25 14.12
C PRO A 115 -0.95 2.75 14.12
N HIS A 116 -0.13 3.59 14.76
CA HIS A 116 -0.30 5.05 14.77
C HIS A 116 -0.29 5.68 13.37
N LEU A 117 0.28 5.00 12.37
CA LEU A 117 0.31 5.45 10.97
C LEU A 117 -0.89 4.99 10.15
N LEU A 118 -1.73 4.08 10.66
CA LEU A 118 -2.85 3.51 9.91
C LEU A 118 -3.91 4.54 9.50
N PRO A 119 -4.39 5.47 10.35
CA PRO A 119 -5.50 6.35 9.98
C PRO A 119 -5.31 7.17 8.69
N PRO A 120 -4.18 7.89 8.49
CA PRO A 120 -3.97 8.62 7.24
C PRO A 120 -3.81 7.69 6.02
N LEU A 121 -3.21 6.51 6.21
CA LEU A 121 -3.00 5.54 5.14
C LEU A 121 -4.29 4.84 4.72
N LEU A 122 -5.13 4.48 5.68
CA LEU A 122 -6.47 3.94 5.42
C LEU A 122 -7.29 4.95 4.62
N THR A 123 -7.27 6.21 5.03
CA THR A 123 -7.95 7.29 4.29
C THR A 123 -7.44 7.39 2.86
N PHE A 124 -6.12 7.39 2.66
CA PHE A 124 -5.52 7.41 1.33
C PHE A 124 -5.96 6.22 0.44
N VAL A 125 -5.93 4.99 0.98
CA VAL A 125 -6.37 3.78 0.26
C VAL A 125 -7.86 3.82 -0.04
N SER A 126 -8.68 4.30 0.90
CA SER A 126 -10.14 4.42 0.80
C SER A 126 -10.55 5.38 -0.31
N GLU A 127 -9.90 6.55 -0.40
CA GLU A 127 -10.17 7.50 -1.48
C GLU A 127 -9.81 6.93 -2.86
N GLY A 128 -8.84 6.02 -2.93
CA GLY A 128 -8.51 5.33 -4.18
C GLY A 128 -9.59 4.35 -4.67
N LEU A 129 -10.49 3.86 -3.80
CA LEU A 129 -11.62 3.02 -4.20
C LEU A 129 -12.61 3.76 -5.10
N ARG A 130 -12.74 5.08 -4.91
CA ARG A 130 -13.70 5.92 -5.65
C ARG A 130 -13.25 6.25 -7.08
N ARG A 131 -12.02 5.88 -7.45
CA ARG A 131 -11.42 6.22 -8.75
C ARG A 131 -11.18 4.95 -9.54
N GLU A 132 -11.77 4.84 -10.72
CA GLU A 132 -11.68 3.64 -11.57
C GLU A 132 -10.23 3.17 -11.79
N ALA A 133 -9.31 4.10 -12.08
CA ALA A 133 -7.90 3.80 -12.32
C ALA A 133 -7.15 3.19 -11.10
N THR A 134 -7.65 3.39 -9.88
CA THR A 134 -7.01 2.89 -8.65
C THR A 134 -7.88 1.92 -7.85
N ALA A 135 -9.15 1.72 -8.24
CA ALA A 135 -10.11 0.96 -7.46
C ALA A 135 -9.62 -0.47 -7.17
N ALA A 136 -9.13 -1.17 -8.18
CA ALA A 136 -8.58 -2.53 -8.02
C ALA A 136 -7.33 -2.55 -7.10
N ALA A 137 -6.44 -1.57 -7.24
CA ALA A 137 -5.26 -1.44 -6.37
C ALA A 137 -5.67 -1.16 -4.91
N SER A 138 -6.67 -0.31 -4.71
CA SER A 138 -7.22 0.02 -3.40
C SER A 138 -7.95 -1.15 -2.76
N ALA A 139 -8.74 -1.91 -3.52
CA ALA A 139 -9.42 -3.10 -3.02
C ALA A 139 -8.40 -4.13 -2.51
N GLN A 140 -7.36 -4.41 -3.32
CA GLN A 140 -6.28 -5.31 -2.91
C GLN A 140 -5.53 -4.79 -1.68
N ALA A 141 -5.18 -3.50 -1.66
CA ALA A 141 -4.46 -2.91 -0.52
C ALA A 141 -5.31 -2.92 0.75
N MET A 142 -6.60 -2.61 0.65
CA MET A 142 -7.54 -2.65 1.77
C MET A 142 -7.66 -4.07 2.33
N ARG A 143 -7.74 -5.09 1.45
CA ARG A 143 -7.71 -6.48 1.88
C ARG A 143 -6.47 -6.81 2.71
N HIS A 144 -5.27 -6.46 2.23
CA HIS A 144 -4.05 -6.71 2.99
C HIS A 144 -4.01 -5.97 4.33
N LEU A 145 -4.49 -4.71 4.37
CA LEU A 145 -4.59 -3.96 5.62
C LEU A 145 -5.57 -4.60 6.60
N CYS A 146 -6.72 -5.08 6.11
CA CYS A 146 -7.69 -5.80 6.92
C CYS A 146 -7.11 -7.10 7.48
N GLU A 147 -6.43 -7.91 6.64
CA GLU A 147 -5.80 -9.16 7.07
C GLU A 147 -4.63 -8.93 8.04
N GLY A 148 -3.80 -7.92 7.80
CA GLY A 148 -2.59 -7.66 8.57
C GLY A 148 -2.79 -6.82 9.83
N CYS A 149 -3.82 -5.98 9.88
CA CYS A 149 -4.03 -5.00 10.95
C CYS A 149 -5.39 -5.14 11.65
N ALA A 150 -6.09 -6.27 11.49
CA ALA A 150 -7.45 -6.50 11.97
C ALA A 150 -7.66 -6.08 13.44
N GLU A 151 -6.72 -6.40 14.33
CA GLU A 151 -6.77 -6.07 15.77
C GLU A 151 -6.82 -4.57 16.06
N HIS A 152 -6.14 -3.76 15.22
CA HIS A 152 -6.14 -2.30 15.34
C HIS A 152 -7.34 -1.67 14.64
N LEU A 153 -7.80 -2.30 13.57
CA LEU A 153 -8.95 -1.84 12.77
C LEU A 153 -10.29 -2.07 13.47
N ALA A 154 -10.37 -3.04 14.39
CA ALA A 154 -11.55 -3.32 15.21
C ALA A 154 -11.81 -2.29 16.34
N GLN A 155 -11.03 -1.20 16.39
CA GLN A 155 -11.23 -0.09 17.34
C GLN A 155 -12.33 0.88 16.85
N GLU A 156 -13.05 1.50 17.78
CA GLU A 156 -14.26 2.30 17.49
C GLU A 156 -14.07 3.41 16.44
N GLU A 157 -12.95 4.12 16.46
CA GLU A 157 -12.71 5.26 15.55
C GLU A 157 -12.57 4.83 14.09
N THR A 158 -11.89 3.72 13.84
CA THR A 158 -11.64 3.21 12.48
C THR A 158 -12.85 2.43 11.94
N MET A 159 -13.67 1.88 12.83
CA MET A 159 -14.86 1.11 12.50
C MET A 159 -15.87 1.91 11.67
N ARG A 160 -16.17 3.17 12.02
CA ARG A 160 -17.14 3.99 11.26
C ARG A 160 -16.71 4.17 9.81
N GLN A 161 -15.40 4.35 9.59
CA GLN A 161 -14.83 4.45 8.26
C GLN A 161 -14.98 3.14 7.48
N LEU A 162 -14.69 2.00 8.11
CA LEU A 162 -14.84 0.67 7.48
C LEU A 162 -16.29 0.33 7.15
N LEU A 163 -17.24 0.62 8.04
CA LEU A 163 -18.67 0.39 7.82
C LEU A 163 -19.22 1.29 6.70
N ALA A 164 -18.83 2.58 6.69
CA ALA A 164 -19.19 3.48 5.60
C ALA A 164 -18.64 2.98 4.24
N MET A 165 -17.43 2.40 4.23
CA MET A 165 -16.88 1.75 3.05
C MET A 165 -17.65 0.49 2.65
N TYR A 166 -17.99 -0.37 3.60
CA TYR A 166 -18.80 -1.57 3.36
C TYR A 166 -20.14 -1.22 2.70
N HIS A 167 -20.85 -0.23 3.22
CA HIS A 167 -22.11 0.22 2.63
C HIS A 167 -21.95 0.83 1.24
N SER A 168 -20.87 1.59 1.02
CA SER A 168 -20.57 2.17 -0.30
C SER A 168 -19.97 1.17 -1.29
N THR A 169 -19.65 -0.06 -0.89
CA THR A 169 -19.00 -1.04 -1.79
C THR A 169 -19.90 -1.39 -3.00
N GLN A 170 -21.22 -1.31 -2.84
CA GLN A 170 -22.18 -1.55 -3.94
C GLN A 170 -22.06 -0.51 -5.07
N SER A 171 -21.69 0.74 -4.76
CA SER A 171 -21.55 1.81 -5.74
C SER A 171 -20.14 1.88 -6.36
N LEU A 172 -19.17 1.10 -5.85
CA LEU A 172 -17.81 1.07 -6.38
C LEU A 172 -17.75 0.29 -7.71
N GLN A 173 -17.07 0.90 -8.69
CA GLN A 173 -16.76 0.28 -9.98
C GLN A 173 -15.58 -0.70 -9.81
N LEU A 174 -15.88 -1.89 -9.29
CA LEU A 174 -14.93 -2.97 -9.04
C LEU A 174 -15.30 -4.21 -9.83
N GLN A 175 -14.28 -4.97 -10.23
CA GLN A 175 -14.48 -6.30 -10.77
C GLN A 175 -15.12 -7.21 -9.71
N PRO A 176 -15.93 -8.22 -10.10
CA PRO A 176 -16.62 -9.08 -9.14
C PRO A 176 -15.68 -9.76 -8.13
N ALA A 177 -14.51 -10.22 -8.59
CA ALA A 177 -13.51 -10.84 -7.71
C ALA A 177 -12.98 -9.85 -6.66
N ASP A 178 -12.55 -8.66 -7.08
CA ASP A 178 -12.05 -7.62 -6.17
C ASP A 178 -13.11 -7.19 -5.14
N ARG A 179 -14.39 -7.16 -5.55
CA ARG A 179 -15.51 -6.83 -4.68
C ARG A 179 -15.73 -7.90 -3.61
N VAL A 180 -15.70 -9.18 -3.99
CA VAL A 180 -15.85 -10.31 -3.04
C VAL A 180 -14.70 -10.31 -2.04
N ASP A 181 -13.47 -10.11 -2.51
CA ASP A 181 -12.28 -10.05 -1.66
C ASP A 181 -12.37 -8.90 -0.65
N LEU A 182 -12.76 -7.70 -1.11
CA LEU A 182 -12.93 -6.53 -0.25
C LEU A 182 -14.02 -6.74 0.80
N ILE A 183 -15.18 -7.24 0.40
CA ILE A 183 -16.30 -7.54 1.31
C ILE A 183 -15.88 -8.58 2.37
N SER A 184 -15.18 -9.63 1.94
CA SER A 184 -14.73 -10.71 2.83
C SER A 184 -13.74 -10.18 3.87
N ALA A 185 -12.80 -9.33 3.44
CA ALA A 185 -11.82 -8.72 4.32
C ALA A 185 -12.46 -7.77 5.34
N LEU A 186 -13.41 -6.93 4.90
CA LEU A 186 -14.17 -6.05 5.80
C LEU A 186 -15.03 -6.86 6.80
N ALA A 187 -15.73 -7.90 6.32
CA ALA A 187 -16.53 -8.78 7.16
C ALA A 187 -15.68 -9.50 8.22
N PHE A 188 -14.46 -9.91 7.86
CA PHE A 188 -13.52 -10.50 8.82
C PHE A 188 -13.16 -9.53 9.95
N VAL A 189 -12.79 -8.28 9.63
CA VAL A 189 -12.49 -7.27 10.66
C VAL A 189 -13.71 -7.01 11.55
N VAL A 190 -14.90 -6.91 10.95
CA VAL A 190 -16.15 -6.74 11.70
C VAL A 190 -16.36 -7.92 12.66
N SER A 191 -16.15 -9.16 12.22
CA SER A 191 -16.33 -10.36 13.05
C SER A 191 -15.43 -10.43 14.29
N MET A 192 -14.31 -9.69 14.31
CA MET A 192 -13.39 -9.64 15.45
C MET A 192 -13.76 -8.58 16.49
N MET A 193 -14.84 -7.83 16.28
CA MET A 193 -15.29 -6.79 17.19
C MET A 193 -15.96 -7.39 18.45
N ASP A 194 -15.77 -6.75 19.60
CA ASP A 194 -16.57 -7.07 20.80
C ASP A 194 -18.05 -6.78 20.50
N MET A 195 -18.97 -7.68 20.90
CA MET A 195 -20.40 -7.58 20.57
C MET A 195 -21.04 -6.25 21.01
N ARG A 196 -20.47 -5.60 22.03
CA ARG A 196 -20.89 -4.26 22.49
C ARG A 196 -20.74 -3.17 21.44
N ASN A 197 -19.82 -3.34 20.50
CA ASN A 197 -19.51 -2.40 19.43
C ASN A 197 -20.23 -2.75 18.11
N MET A 198 -20.98 -3.85 18.06
CA MET A 198 -21.75 -4.30 16.89
C MET A 198 -23.21 -3.79 16.86
N LEU A 199 -23.68 -3.18 17.95
CA LEU A 199 -25.02 -2.61 18.05
C LEU A 199 -24.94 -1.08 17.97
N PRO A 200 -25.87 -0.42 17.26
CA PRO A 200 -25.93 1.04 17.15
C PRO A 200 -26.27 1.73 18.48
#